data_AF-F8QA40-F1
#
_entry.id   AF-F8QA40-F1
#
_cell.length_a   1.000
_cell.length_b   1.000
_cell.length_c   1.000
_cell.angle_alpha   90.00
_cell.angle_beta   90.00
_cell.angle_gamma   90.00
#
_symmetry.space_group_name_H-M   'P 1'
#
loop_
_entity.id
_entity.type
_entity.pdbx_description
1 polymer ?
#
loop_
_entity_poly.entity_id
_entity_poly.type
_entity_poly.pdbx_seq_one_letter_code
_entity_poly.pdbx_strand_id
1 'polypeptide(L)'
;MVKDDEDAIQSMVREFSFYQALSSLQGTVIPKCLGLYLWEGTTYLLVTRDCGSSLNSFDELSTVQSRLLAQGLRKIHALGVCHN
;
A
#
# COMPACT_ATOMS: atom_id res chain seq x y z
N MET A 1 -20.28 -21.37 4.98
CA MET A 1 -20.18 -19.92 4.68
C MET A 1 -19.03 -19.34 5.53
N VAL A 2 -17.79 -19.81 5.29
CA VAL A 2 -16.59 -19.55 6.12
C VAL A 2 -15.37 -19.18 5.26
N LYS A 3 -15.47 -19.26 3.93
CA LYS A 3 -14.34 -19.01 3.02
C LYS A 3 -13.97 -17.54 2.91
N ASP A 4 -14.98 -16.67 2.87
CA ASP A 4 -14.80 -15.25 2.54
C ASP A 4 -13.99 -14.51 3.63
N ASP A 5 -14.14 -14.90 4.90
CA ASP A 5 -13.43 -14.26 6.03
C ASP A 5 -11.97 -14.71 6.11
N GLU A 6 -11.68 -15.98 5.83
CA GLU A 6 -10.30 -16.51 5.84
C GLU A 6 -9.48 -15.92 4.70
N ASP A 7 -10.10 -15.75 3.52
CA ASP A 7 -9.51 -15.08 2.36
C ASP A 7 -9.23 -13.59 2.65
N ALA A 8 -10.13 -12.90 3.37
CA ALA A 8 -9.92 -11.50 3.77
C ALA A 8 -8.75 -11.34 4.76
N ILE A 9 -8.64 -12.22 5.76
CA ILE A 9 -7.52 -12.23 6.71
C ILE A 9 -6.20 -12.46 5.99
N GLN A 10 -6.14 -13.47 5.12
CA GLN A 10 -4.93 -13.77 4.35
C GLN A 10 -4.56 -12.62 3.40
N SER A 11 -5.55 -11.93 2.83
CA SER A 11 -5.33 -10.74 2.02
C SER A 11 -4.68 -9.62 2.82
N MET A 12 -5.18 -9.31 4.02
CA MET A 12 -4.62 -8.25 4.88
C MET A 12 -3.19 -8.54 5.34
N VAL A 13 -2.90 -9.78 5.73
CA VAL A 13 -1.55 -10.19 6.12
C VAL A 13 -0.59 -10.10 4.92
N ARG A 14 -1.05 -10.52 3.73
CA ARG A 14 -0.27 -10.39 2.50
C ARG A 14 0.00 -8.93 2.17
N GLU A 15 -0.99 -8.06 2.26
CA GLU A 15 -0.83 -6.63 2.00
C GLU A 15 0.18 -5.99 2.97
N PHE A 16 0.10 -6.32 4.27
CA PHE A 16 1.09 -5.87 5.24
C PHE A 16 2.51 -6.33 4.88
N SER A 17 2.68 -7.56 4.37
CA SER A 17 3.99 -8.05 3.93
C SER A 17 4.55 -7.25 2.74
N PHE A 18 3.69 -6.76 1.84
CA PHE A 18 4.13 -5.87 0.76
C PHE A 18 4.60 -4.53 1.31
N TYR A 19 3.92 -3.95 2.30
CA TYR A 19 4.42 -2.74 2.96
C TYR A 19 5.80 -2.96 3.59
N GLN A 20 6.05 -4.11 4.20
CA GLN A 20 7.38 -4.45 4.74
C GLN A 20 8.45 -4.54 3.64
N ALA A 21 8.14 -5.24 2.54
CA ALA A 21 9.04 -5.35 1.39
C ALA A 21 9.30 -3.98 0.72
N LEU A 22 8.31 -3.10 0.72
CA LEU A 22 8.35 -1.76 0.14
C LEU A 22 8.76 -0.68 1.16
N SER A 23 9.40 -1.06 2.28
CA SER A 23 9.79 -0.13 3.36
C SER A 23 10.56 1.11 2.87
N SER A 24 11.43 0.96 1.88
CA SER A 24 12.20 2.07 1.28
C SER A 24 11.36 3.09 0.50
N LEU A 25 10.13 2.74 0.13
CA LEU A 25 9.20 3.59 -0.63
C LEU A 25 8.14 4.26 0.25
N GLN A 26 8.05 3.86 1.52
CA GLN A 26 7.08 4.39 2.46
C GLN A 26 7.36 5.86 2.80
N GLY A 27 6.30 6.68 2.77
CA GLY A 27 6.38 8.12 2.98
C GLY A 27 6.93 8.92 1.80
N THR A 28 7.14 8.26 0.65
CA THR A 28 7.52 8.93 -0.60
C THR A 28 6.52 8.61 -1.71
N VAL A 29 6.40 7.32 -2.04
CA VAL A 29 5.57 6.82 -3.15
C VAL A 29 4.33 6.12 -2.62
N ILE A 30 4.47 5.39 -1.51
CA ILE A 30 3.35 4.75 -0.81
C ILE A 30 3.23 5.32 0.60
N PRO A 31 2.04 5.22 1.24
CA PRO A 31 1.87 5.65 2.62
C PRO A 31 2.83 4.95 3.58
N LYS A 32 3.11 5.57 4.73
CA LYS A 32 3.81 4.88 5.82
C LYS A 32 2.84 3.90 6.49
N CYS A 33 3.22 2.63 6.56
CA CYS A 33 2.52 1.63 7.35
C CYS A 33 2.90 1.80 8.83
N LEU A 34 1.89 1.97 9.67
CA LEU A 34 2.05 2.10 11.12
C LEU A 34 1.95 0.72 11.80
N GLY A 35 1.22 -0.21 11.19
CA GLY A 35 1.15 -1.59 11.65
C GLY A 35 -0.08 -2.32 11.14
N LEU A 36 -0.15 -3.60 11.50
CA LEU A 36 -1.30 -4.47 11.34
C LEU A 36 -1.81 -4.84 12.74
N TYR A 37 -3.09 -4.59 13.01
CA TYR A 37 -3.68 -4.76 14.34
C TYR A 37 -4.91 -5.66 14.27
N LEU A 38 -5.15 -6.45 15.32
CA LEU A 38 -6.37 -7.23 15.45
C LEU A 38 -7.39 -6.45 16.26
N TRP A 39 -8.52 -6.10 15.65
CA TRP A 39 -9.65 -5.42 16.27
C TRP A 39 -10.69 -6.45 16.70
N GLU A 40 -11.13 -6.36 17.96
CA GLU A 40 -12.16 -7.23 18.56
C GLU A 40 -11.92 -8.74 18.40
N GLY A 41 -10.67 -9.14 18.19
CA GLY A 41 -10.26 -10.55 18.05
C GLY A 41 -10.59 -11.19 16.70
N THR A 42 -11.20 -10.46 15.76
CA THR A 42 -11.72 -11.02 14.51
C THR A 42 -11.25 -10.29 13.25
N THR A 43 -11.07 -8.97 13.31
CA THR A 43 -10.81 -8.15 12.12
C THR A 43 -9.39 -7.61 12.12
N TYR A 44 -8.63 -7.87 11.06
CA TYR A 44 -7.33 -7.24 10.87
C TYR A 44 -7.47 -5.84 10.25
N LEU A 45 -6.79 -4.87 10.87
CA LEU A 45 -6.72 -3.48 10.43
C LEU A 45 -5.30 -3.13 10.03
N LEU A 46 -5.08 -2.81 8.74
CA LEU A 46 -3.84 -2.23 8.26
C LEU A 46 -3.93 -0.72 8.43
N VAL A 47 -3.07 -0.15 9.29
CA VAL A 47 -3.09 1.27 9.59
C VAL A 47 -1.96 1.95 8.83
N THR A 48 -2.31 2.96 8.03
CA THR A 48 -1.37 3.78 7.29
C THR A 48 -1.48 5.25 7.69
N ARG A 49 -0.38 6.00 7.51
CA ARG A 49 -0.39 7.45 7.68
C ARG A 49 -1.29 8.11 6.63
N ASP A 50 -2.13 9.04 7.07
CA ASP A 50 -2.89 9.91 6.17
C ASP A 50 -1.95 10.71 5.25
N CYS A 51 -2.24 10.68 3.95
CA CYS A 51 -1.46 11.32 2.90
C CYS A 51 -2.25 12.43 2.19
N GLY A 52 -3.42 12.80 2.71
CA GLY A 52 -4.31 13.78 2.10
C GLY A 52 -5.17 13.18 0.99
N SER A 53 -5.59 14.03 0.06
CA SER A 53 -6.51 13.65 -1.01
C SER A 53 -5.81 12.96 -2.18
N SER A 54 -6.50 12.02 -2.81
CA SER A 54 -6.07 11.41 -4.07
C SER A 54 -5.99 12.45 -5.19
N LEU A 55 -5.02 12.28 -6.08
CA LEU A 55 -4.96 12.99 -7.36
C LEU A 55 -6.09 12.49 -8.26
N ASN A 56 -6.69 13.36 -9.08
CA ASN A 56 -7.69 12.91 -10.06
C ASN A 56 -7.04 12.42 -11.35
N SER A 57 -5.89 12.99 -11.71
CA SER A 57 -5.10 12.60 -12.88
C SER A 57 -3.61 12.70 -12.60
N PHE A 58 -2.82 11.90 -13.31
CA PHE A 58 -1.36 11.99 -13.31
C PHE A 58 -0.85 13.32 -13.88
N ASP A 59 -1.65 14.00 -14.71
CA ASP A 59 -1.32 15.31 -15.29
C ASP A 59 -1.31 16.45 -14.25
N GLU A 60 -1.88 16.23 -13.06
CA GLU A 60 -1.82 17.18 -11.95
C GLU A 60 -0.41 17.28 -11.34
N LEU A 61 0.48 16.34 -11.68
CA LEU A 61 1.85 16.30 -11.19
C LEU A 61 2.80 17.14 -12.04
N SER A 62 3.67 17.89 -11.37
CA SER A 62 4.82 18.48 -12.06
C SER A 62 5.72 17.40 -12.67
N THR A 63 6.53 17.76 -13.68
CA THR A 63 7.50 16.86 -14.33
C THR A 63 8.45 16.16 -13.35
N VAL A 64 8.79 16.84 -12.24
CA VAL A 64 9.66 16.26 -11.21
C VAL A 64 8.90 15.21 -10.39
N GLN A 65 7.69 15.53 -9.96
CA GLN A 65 6.86 14.60 -9.17
C GLN A 65 6.47 13.36 -9.99
N SER A 66 6.07 13.54 -11.24
CA SER A 66 5.72 12.43 -12.13
C SER A 66 6.91 11.49 -12.37
N ARG A 67 8.12 12.04 -12.55
CA ARG A 67 9.35 11.24 -12.67
C ARG A 67 9.67 10.45 -11.41
N LEU A 68 9.52 11.06 -10.22
CA LEU A 68 9.73 10.37 -8.95
C LEU A 68 8.71 9.25 -8.75
N LEU A 69 7.44 9.51 -9.05
CA LEU A 69 6.38 8.52 -8.96
C LEU A 69 6.64 7.35 -9.92
N ALA A 70 7.01 7.63 -11.17
CA ALA A 70 7.37 6.60 -12.15
C ALA A 70 8.58 5.74 -11.70
N GLN A 71 9.60 6.35 -11.07
CA GLN A 71 10.73 5.61 -10.50
C GLN A 71 10.30 4.72 -9.32
N GLY A 72 9.38 5.21 -8.49
CA GLY A 72 8.75 4.44 -7.42
C GLY A 72 8.01 3.21 -7.95
N LEU A 73 7.14 3.41 -8.94
CA LEU A 73 6.37 2.35 -9.58
C LEU A 73 7.25 1.25 -10.17
N ARG A 74 8.39 1.61 -10.79
CA ARG A 74 9.36 0.61 -11.27
C ARG A 74 9.90 -0.27 -10.16
N LYS A 75 10.15 0.29 -8.96
CA LYS A 75 10.62 -0.48 -7.80
C LYS A 75 9.53 -1.39 -7.25
N ILE A 76 8.29 -0.93 -7.23
CA ILE A 76 7.12 -1.74 -6.85
C ILE A 76 7.01 -2.95 -7.81
N HIS A 77 7.03 -2.70 -9.12
CA HIS A 77 6.95 -3.77 -10.13
C HIS A 77 8.14 -4.73 -10.09
N ALA A 78 9.35 -4.26 -9.81
CA ALA A 78 10.53 -5.11 -9.68
C ALA A 78 10.42 -6.11 -8.51
N LEU A 79 9.59 -5.82 -7.52
CA LEU A 79 9.29 -6.71 -6.40
C LEU A 79 8.10 -7.65 -6.68
N GLY A 80 7.62 -7.69 -7.93
CA GLY A 80 6.48 -8.52 -8.34
C GLY A 80 5.13 -8.03 -7.82
N VAL A 81 5.08 -6.81 -7.26
CA VAL A 81 3.84 -6.19 -6.82
C VAL A 81 3.27 -5.42 -8.00
N CYS A 82 2.05 -5.77 -8.41
CA CYS A 82 1.30 -4.99 -9.39
C CYS A 82 0.28 -4.13 -8.64
N HIS A 83 0.26 -2.83 -8.93
CA HIS A 83 -0.84 -1.99 -8.54
C HIS A 83 -1.96 -2.17 -9.58
N ASN A 84 -3.13 -2.64 -9.15
CA ASN A 84 -4.31 -2.77 -10.01
C ASN A 84 -4.91 -1.41 -10.36
#